data_AF-A0A933DVH8-F1
#
_entry.id   AF-A0A933DVH8-F1
#
_cell.length_a   1.000
_cell.length_b   1.000
_cell.length_c   1.000
_cell.angle_alpha   90.00
_cell.angle_beta   90.00
_cell.angle_gamma   90.00
#
_symmetry.space_group_name_H-M   'P 1'
#
loop_
_entity.id
_entity.type
_entity.pdbx_description
1 polymer ?
#
loop_
_entity_poly.entity_id
_entity_poly.type
_entity_poly.pdbx_seq_one_letter_code
_entity_poly.pdbx_strand_id
1 'polypeptide(L)'
;MAEQQKTSNGVRKSSAIILAILIAAITVILWQRFIRDDFNLPRGGETKEATITIQDGQVVETKESSEGIARPSTAIEQQKIENEIKETFQETKKIMITSGVKHSVPLDEIVGGGPPKDGIPSIDRPKFISVGEASEQVSDAEPGLALEIGSVSRFYPFQVLVWHEIVNDTIGGRRILVTYCPLCLSGIVFDPVVNGERVEFGTSGKLWNSNLVMYDRKTESLWSQILGEAIVGEMTGTQLKVLPSDQIRFGDWRKFHPSGEVLSRDTGATRFYGQDPYGD
;
A
#
# COMPACT_ATOMS: atom_id res chain seq x y z
N MET A 1 -28.81 -57.21 17.96
CA MET A 1 -27.74 -56.31 18.45
C MET A 1 -26.62 -56.03 17.43
N ALA A 2 -26.40 -56.86 16.40
CA ALA A 2 -25.32 -56.63 15.41
C ALA A 2 -25.58 -55.52 14.37
N GLU A 3 -26.85 -55.15 14.13
CA GLU A 3 -27.23 -54.24 13.04
C GLU A 3 -27.08 -52.75 13.41
N GLN A 4 -27.32 -52.38 14.67
CA GLN A 4 -27.10 -51.02 15.17
C GLN A 4 -25.61 -50.64 15.31
N GLN A 5 -24.72 -51.63 15.45
CA GLN A 5 -23.29 -51.39 15.60
C GLN A 5 -22.60 -51.12 14.25
N LYS A 6 -23.16 -51.64 13.16
CA LYS A 6 -22.65 -51.48 11.80
C LYS A 6 -22.95 -50.08 11.23
N THR A 7 -24.12 -49.53 11.53
CA THR A 7 -24.53 -48.18 11.11
C THR A 7 -23.76 -47.10 11.87
N SER A 8 -23.56 -47.25 13.19
CA SER A 8 -22.74 -46.35 14.01
C SER A 8 -21.30 -46.24 13.53
N ASN A 9 -20.68 -47.37 13.16
CA ASN A 9 -19.32 -47.41 12.63
C ASN A 9 -19.21 -46.82 11.21
N GLY A 10 -20.24 -46.98 10.38
CA GLY A 10 -20.31 -46.37 9.05
C GLY A 10 -20.36 -44.84 9.13
N VAL A 11 -21.25 -44.31 9.97
CA VAL A 11 -21.40 -42.86 10.18
C VAL A 11 -20.12 -42.23 10.74
N ARG A 12 -19.48 -42.85 11.76
CA ARG A 12 -18.21 -42.37 12.32
C ARG A 12 -17.06 -42.36 11.30
N LYS A 13 -16.96 -43.38 10.44
CA LYS A 13 -15.95 -43.42 9.38
C LYS A 13 -16.21 -42.34 8.32
N SER A 14 -17.45 -42.12 7.93
CA SER A 14 -17.82 -41.06 6.99
C SER A 14 -17.54 -39.66 7.53
N SER A 15 -17.84 -39.39 8.80
CA SER A 15 -17.51 -38.11 9.45
C SER A 15 -16.00 -37.87 9.54
N ALA A 16 -15.21 -38.90 9.84
CA ALA A 16 -13.75 -38.78 9.90
C ALA A 16 -13.12 -38.49 8.53
N ILE A 17 -13.64 -39.11 7.46
CA ILE A 17 -13.18 -38.86 6.09
C ILE A 17 -13.51 -37.43 5.65
N ILE A 18 -14.72 -36.93 5.94
CA ILE A 18 -15.12 -35.56 5.62
C ILE A 18 -14.25 -34.54 6.37
N LEU A 19 -13.96 -34.78 7.65
CA LEU A 19 -13.09 -33.91 8.44
C LEU A 19 -11.64 -33.90 7.90
N ALA A 20 -11.11 -35.06 7.51
CA ALA A 20 -9.78 -35.15 6.92
C ALA A 20 -9.68 -34.41 5.58
N ILE A 21 -10.70 -34.49 4.74
CA ILE A 21 -10.78 -33.74 3.46
C ILE A 21 -10.87 -32.24 3.72
N LEU A 22 -11.66 -31.80 4.70
CA LEU A 22 -11.75 -30.38 5.07
C LEU A 22 -10.42 -29.84 5.61
N ILE A 23 -9.74 -30.59 6.46
CA ILE A 23 -8.42 -30.20 6.97
C ILE A 23 -7.42 -30.15 5.81
N ALA A 24 -7.40 -31.15 4.93
CA ALA A 24 -6.52 -31.16 3.76
C ALA A 24 -6.80 -29.97 2.83
N ALA A 25 -8.07 -29.68 2.54
CA ALA A 25 -8.46 -28.52 1.73
C ALA A 25 -8.08 -27.20 2.39
N ILE A 26 -8.28 -27.05 3.70
CA ILE A 26 -7.86 -25.86 4.46
C ILE A 26 -6.33 -25.74 4.43
N THR A 27 -5.58 -26.83 4.62
CA THR A 27 -4.12 -26.79 4.56
C THR A 27 -3.63 -26.47 3.15
N VAL A 28 -4.28 -26.95 2.09
CA VAL A 28 -3.94 -26.60 0.70
C VAL A 28 -4.28 -25.15 0.41
N ILE A 29 -5.41 -24.63 0.89
CA ILE A 29 -5.80 -23.22 0.74
C ILE A 29 -4.82 -22.32 1.49
N LEU A 30 -4.47 -22.67 2.74
CA LEU A 30 -3.50 -21.94 3.54
C LEU A 30 -2.09 -22.01 2.94
N TRP A 31 -1.70 -23.15 2.38
CA TRP A 31 -0.41 -23.35 1.71
C TRP A 31 -0.34 -22.62 0.36
N GLN A 32 -1.41 -22.64 -0.43
CA GLN A 32 -1.50 -21.88 -1.69
C GLN A 32 -1.51 -20.38 -1.45
N ARG A 33 -2.14 -19.92 -0.37
CA ARG A 33 -2.10 -18.52 0.07
C ARG A 33 -0.69 -18.13 0.49
N PHE A 34 -0.06 -18.93 1.35
CA PHE A 34 1.33 -18.74 1.78
C PHE A 34 2.34 -18.69 0.62
N ILE A 35 2.17 -19.49 -0.44
CA ILE A 35 3.08 -19.49 -1.61
C ILE A 35 2.79 -18.36 -2.61
N ARG A 36 1.54 -17.89 -2.70
CA ARG A 36 1.19 -16.76 -3.58
C ARG A 36 1.58 -15.41 -3.02
N ASP A 37 1.78 -15.30 -1.71
CA ASP A 37 1.83 -14.00 -1.00
C ASP A 37 3.18 -13.27 -1.03
N ASP A 38 4.23 -13.80 -1.67
CA ASP A 38 5.58 -13.21 -1.59
C ASP A 38 5.93 -12.19 -2.69
N PHE A 39 4.99 -11.78 -3.55
CA PHE A 39 5.30 -10.94 -4.73
C PHE A 39 6.55 -11.45 -5.47
N ASN A 40 6.55 -12.72 -5.86
CA ASN A 40 7.70 -13.35 -6.51
C ASN A 40 7.99 -12.66 -7.85
N LEU A 41 8.99 -11.78 -7.86
CA LEU A 41 9.40 -11.03 -9.03
C LEU A 41 10.22 -11.91 -9.99
N PRO A 42 10.00 -11.81 -11.32
CA PRO A 42 10.84 -12.48 -12.30
C PRO A 42 12.33 -12.15 -12.11
N ARG A 43 13.19 -13.16 -11.95
CA ARG A 43 14.66 -13.02 -11.83
C ARG A 43 15.40 -13.19 -13.16
N GLY A 44 14.72 -12.93 -14.27
CA GLY A 44 15.23 -13.11 -15.63
C GLY A 44 14.10 -13.30 -16.64
N GLY A 45 14.48 -13.55 -17.89
CA GLY A 45 13.56 -13.72 -19.02
C GLY A 45 13.66 -12.58 -20.03
N GLU A 46 12.96 -12.74 -21.16
CA GLU A 46 12.88 -11.72 -22.19
C GLU A 46 12.25 -10.46 -21.59
N THR A 47 12.95 -9.33 -21.76
CA THR A 47 12.50 -8.01 -21.29
C THR A 47 12.31 -7.12 -22.50
N LYS A 48 11.11 -6.54 -22.63
CA LYS A 48 10.75 -5.63 -23.73
C LYS A 48 10.51 -4.23 -23.19
N GLU A 49 10.81 -3.21 -23.99
CA GLU A 49 10.39 -1.85 -23.69
C GLU A 49 8.94 -1.63 -24.10
N ALA A 50 8.21 -0.90 -23.26
CA ALA A 50 6.91 -0.34 -23.58
C ALA A 50 6.89 1.14 -23.19
N THR A 51 6.02 1.92 -23.83
CA THR A 51 5.74 3.30 -23.45
C THR A 51 4.32 3.37 -22.92
N ILE A 52 4.14 3.95 -21.75
CA ILE A 52 2.83 4.25 -21.18
C ILE A 52 2.52 5.73 -21.35
N THR A 53 1.24 6.03 -21.53
CA THR A 53 0.70 7.39 -21.49
C THR A 53 -0.06 7.55 -20.19
N ILE A 54 0.31 8.55 -19.40
CA ILE A 54 -0.27 8.87 -18.09
C ILE A 54 -1.05 10.18 -18.25
N GLN A 55 -2.30 10.18 -17.81
CA GLN A 55 -3.16 11.35 -17.80
C GLN A 55 -3.74 11.53 -16.39
N ASP A 56 -3.54 12.70 -15.79
CA ASP A 56 -4.00 13.00 -14.42
C ASP A 56 -3.55 11.94 -13.39
N GLY A 57 -2.31 11.44 -13.57
CA GLY A 57 -1.72 10.38 -12.75
C GLY A 57 -2.22 8.95 -13.06
N GLN A 58 -3.10 8.75 -14.06
CA GLN A 58 -3.64 7.43 -14.40
C GLN A 58 -3.12 6.95 -15.75
N VAL A 59 -2.76 5.67 -15.87
CA VAL A 59 -2.32 5.09 -17.15
C VAL A 59 -3.54 4.92 -18.06
N VAL A 60 -3.55 5.62 -19.19
CA VAL A 60 -4.62 5.57 -20.19
C VAL A 60 -4.27 4.75 -21.42
N GLU A 61 -2.98 4.52 -21.67
CA GLU A 61 -2.51 3.74 -22.81
C GLU A 61 -1.17 3.05 -22.49
N THR A 62 -0.96 1.86 -23.05
CA THR A 62 0.34 1.17 -23.06
C THR A 62 0.64 0.74 -24.50
N LYS A 63 1.80 1.13 -25.03
CA LYS A 63 2.30 0.75 -26.36
C LYS A 63 3.60 -0.03 -26.21
N GLU A 64 3.58 -1.32 -26.54
CA GLU A 64 4.80 -2.13 -26.60
C GLU A 64 5.65 -1.70 -27.81
N SER A 65 6.97 -1.66 -27.65
CA SER A 65 7.85 -1.37 -28.77
C SER A 65 7.83 -2.55 -29.75
N SER A 66 7.36 -2.33 -30.98
CA SER A 66 7.60 -3.26 -32.08
C SER A 66 9.09 -3.21 -32.43
N GLU A 67 9.75 -4.37 -32.53
CA GLU A 67 11.16 -4.48 -32.92
C GLU A 67 11.48 -3.57 -34.14
N GLY A 68 12.38 -2.61 -33.95
CA GLY A 68 12.82 -1.70 -35.01
C GLY A 68 13.11 -0.29 -34.50
N ILE A 69 14.37 -0.05 -34.12
CA ILE A 69 14.86 1.27 -33.71
C ILE A 69 14.80 2.23 -34.92
N ALA A 70 13.85 3.15 -34.93
CA ALA A 70 13.98 4.41 -35.65
C ALA A 70 14.46 5.49 -34.66
N ARG A 71 15.53 6.19 -35.05
CA ARG A 71 16.14 7.28 -34.27
C ARG A 71 15.11 8.37 -33.94
N PRO A 72 15.21 9.08 -32.79
CA PRO A 72 14.34 10.21 -32.53
C PRO A 72 14.66 11.34 -33.51
N SER A 73 13.67 11.73 -34.31
CA SER A 73 13.69 12.99 -35.03
C SER A 73 13.29 14.10 -34.05
N THR A 74 14.23 14.99 -33.73
CA THR A 74 13.96 16.28 -33.10
C THR A 74 13.01 17.10 -33.97
N ALA A 75 11.75 17.22 -33.56
CA ALA A 75 10.88 18.32 -33.95
C ALA A 75 9.90 18.57 -32.81
N ILE A 76 10.17 19.61 -32.02
CA ILE A 76 9.17 20.22 -31.16
C ILE A 76 8.32 21.09 -32.09
N GLU A 77 7.12 20.63 -32.41
CA GLU A 77 6.13 21.43 -33.13
C GLU A 77 5.28 22.15 -32.08
N GLN A 78 5.56 23.44 -31.89
CA GLN A 78 4.70 24.34 -31.13
C GLN A 78 3.41 24.56 -31.92
N GLN A 79 2.30 23.98 -31.48
CA GLN A 79 0.98 24.38 -31.92
C GLN A 79 0.17 25.00 -30.78
N LYS A 80 -0.10 26.28 -30.98
CA LYS A 80 -0.91 27.18 -30.18
C LYS A 80 -2.40 26.87 -30.40
N ILE A 81 -3.13 26.52 -29.34
CA ILE A 81 -4.59 26.62 -29.31
C ILE A 81 -5.01 27.22 -27.96
N GLU A 82 -5.43 28.48 -28.01
CA GLU A 82 -6.12 29.18 -26.93
C GLU A 82 -7.62 28.77 -26.96
N ASN A 83 -8.20 28.65 -25.76
CA ASN A 83 -9.63 28.44 -25.42
C ASN A 83 -10.09 27.00 -25.11
N GLU A 84 -9.61 26.46 -23.98
CA GLU A 84 -10.40 25.84 -22.88
C GLU A 84 -9.40 25.22 -21.88
N ILE A 85 -9.00 25.97 -20.84
CA ILE A 85 -8.06 25.46 -19.83
C ILE A 85 -8.82 24.53 -18.88
N LYS A 86 -8.98 23.27 -19.31
CA LYS A 86 -8.61 22.12 -18.47
C LYS A 86 -7.34 21.58 -19.11
N GLU A 87 -6.20 22.14 -18.73
CA GLU A 87 -4.90 21.54 -19.08
C GLU A 87 -4.85 20.14 -18.47
N THR A 88 -5.20 19.17 -19.30
CA THR A 88 -5.12 17.77 -18.99
C THR A 88 -3.65 17.41 -19.14
N PHE A 89 -2.95 17.26 -18.02
CA PHE A 89 -1.53 16.95 -18.03
C PHE A 89 -1.35 15.52 -18.52
N GLN A 90 -0.74 15.37 -19.71
CA GLN A 90 -0.37 14.09 -20.28
C GLN A 90 1.14 13.95 -20.30
N GLU A 91 1.62 12.85 -19.73
CA GLU A 91 3.03 12.46 -19.71
C GLU A 91 3.20 11.10 -20.40
N THR A 92 4.34 10.89 -21.03
CA THR A 92 4.72 9.56 -21.52
C THR A 92 5.95 9.06 -20.78
N LYS A 93 5.92 7.79 -20.36
CA LYS A 93 7.00 7.16 -19.60
C LYS A 93 7.38 5.83 -20.23
N LYS A 94 8.67 5.55 -20.30
CA LYS A 94 9.17 4.22 -20.68
C LYS A 94 9.10 3.28 -19.48
N ILE A 95 8.61 2.07 -19.71
CA ILE A 95 8.55 0.97 -18.75
C ILE A 95 9.01 -0.32 -19.42
N MET A 96 9.27 -1.32 -18.59
CA MET A 96 9.77 -2.62 -18.99
C MET A 96 8.70 -3.67 -18.76
N ILE A 97 8.70 -4.70 -19.61
CA ILE A 97 7.85 -5.88 -19.44
C ILE A 97 8.77 -7.10 -19.43
N THR A 98 8.90 -7.74 -18.26
CA THR A 98 9.70 -8.96 -18.10
C THR A 98 8.78 -10.12 -17.77
N SER A 99 8.75 -11.14 -18.62
CA SER A 99 7.87 -12.31 -18.44
C SER A 99 6.39 -11.92 -18.22
N GLY A 100 5.92 -10.88 -18.90
CA GLY A 100 4.54 -10.37 -18.80
C GLY A 100 4.28 -9.43 -17.60
N VAL A 101 5.26 -9.21 -16.73
CA VAL A 101 5.14 -8.28 -15.60
C VAL A 101 5.64 -6.91 -16.02
N LYS A 102 4.78 -5.89 -15.97
CA LYS A 102 5.16 -4.49 -16.16
C LYS A 102 5.94 -3.99 -14.95
N HIS A 103 6.98 -3.19 -15.19
CA HIS A 103 7.73 -2.50 -14.14
C HIS A 103 8.42 -1.23 -14.65
N SER A 104 8.58 -0.23 -13.79
CA SER A 104 9.26 1.03 -14.09
C SER A 104 10.62 1.17 -13.39
N VAL A 105 11.03 0.14 -12.63
CA VAL A 105 12.31 0.05 -11.93
C VAL A 105 12.87 -1.38 -12.07
N PRO A 106 14.19 -1.59 -12.04
CA PRO A 106 14.77 -2.93 -12.13
C PRO A 106 14.25 -3.87 -11.03
N LEU A 107 13.74 -5.04 -11.41
CA LEU A 107 13.11 -5.98 -10.49
C LEU A 107 14.08 -6.55 -9.44
N ASP A 108 15.37 -6.60 -9.76
CA ASP A 108 16.45 -7.06 -8.88
C ASP A 108 16.88 -6.01 -7.84
N GLU A 109 16.49 -4.74 -8.01
CA GLU A 109 16.66 -3.70 -6.98
C GLU A 109 15.54 -3.74 -5.92
N ILE A 110 14.45 -4.47 -6.17
CA ILE A 110 13.36 -4.65 -5.21
C ILE A 110 13.68 -5.85 -4.32
N VAL A 111 14.03 -5.57 -3.07
CA VAL A 111 14.52 -6.57 -2.11
C VAL A 111 13.51 -6.84 -1.00
N GLY A 112 13.66 -7.95 -0.27
CA GLY A 112 12.85 -8.22 0.91
C GLY A 112 13.35 -7.45 2.13
N GLY A 113 12.43 -6.86 2.90
CA GLY A 113 12.72 -6.16 4.15
C GLY A 113 12.76 -7.07 5.39
N GLY A 114 12.46 -8.36 5.23
CA GLY A 114 12.41 -9.35 6.32
C GLY A 114 10.99 -9.85 6.60
N PRO A 115 10.03 -8.98 6.90
CA PRO A 115 8.62 -9.38 7.00
C PRO A 115 8.05 -9.87 5.66
N PRO A 116 7.14 -10.86 5.66
CA PRO A 116 6.37 -11.22 4.47
C PRO A 116 5.32 -10.13 4.16
N LYS A 117 4.55 -10.31 3.07
CA LYS A 117 3.34 -9.52 2.80
C LYS A 117 2.43 -9.50 4.04
N ASP A 118 1.95 -8.30 4.39
CA ASP A 118 1.17 -8.01 5.59
C ASP A 118 1.83 -8.43 6.93
N GLY A 119 3.14 -8.76 6.93
CA GLY A 119 3.90 -9.09 8.14
C GLY A 119 4.00 -7.90 9.12
N ILE A 120 3.92 -6.68 8.58
CA ILE A 120 3.65 -5.45 9.32
C ILE A 120 2.19 -5.08 9.03
N PRO A 121 1.24 -5.38 9.94
CA PRO A 121 -0.18 -5.24 9.64
C PRO A 121 -0.58 -3.78 9.50
N SER A 122 -1.21 -3.40 8.39
CA SER A 122 -1.81 -2.07 8.22
C SER A 122 -2.97 -1.85 9.20
N ILE A 123 -3.26 -0.59 9.52
CA ILE A 123 -4.46 -0.21 10.29
C ILE A 123 -5.59 0.13 9.30
N ASP A 124 -6.55 -0.78 9.16
CA ASP A 124 -7.63 -0.64 8.18
C ASP A 124 -8.94 -0.06 8.76
N ARG A 125 -9.01 0.02 10.09
CA ARG A 125 -10.15 0.59 10.83
C ARG A 125 -9.62 1.42 12.01
N PRO A 126 -8.94 2.54 11.73
CA PRO A 126 -8.33 3.34 12.78
C PRO A 126 -9.39 3.88 13.75
N LYS A 127 -9.04 3.87 15.02
CA LYS A 127 -9.81 4.50 16.09
C LYS A 127 -9.07 5.74 16.57
N PHE A 128 -9.83 6.79 16.83
CA PHE A 128 -9.30 8.07 17.24
C PHE A 128 -9.79 8.43 18.64
N ILE A 129 -8.93 9.10 19.38
CA ILE A 129 -9.19 9.60 20.73
C ILE A 129 -8.98 11.11 20.77
N SER A 130 -9.50 11.77 21.81
CA SER A 130 -9.32 13.20 22.00
C SER A 130 -7.87 13.56 22.30
N VAL A 131 -7.47 14.81 22.02
CA VAL A 131 -6.17 15.37 22.44
C VAL A 131 -5.92 15.20 23.94
N GLY A 132 -6.95 15.38 24.78
CA GLY A 132 -6.84 15.24 26.23
C GLY A 132 -6.43 13.82 26.63
N GLU A 133 -7.15 12.82 26.13
CA GLU A 133 -6.86 11.41 26.37
C GLU A 133 -5.50 11.00 25.76
N ALA A 134 -5.17 11.49 24.57
CA ALA A 134 -3.89 11.21 23.93
C ALA A 134 -2.72 11.76 24.75
N SER A 135 -2.88 12.86 25.48
CA SER A 135 -1.81 13.46 26.28
C SER A 135 -1.32 12.61 27.45
N GLU A 136 -2.07 11.57 27.83
CA GLU A 136 -1.64 10.59 28.84
C GLU A 136 -0.66 9.55 28.29
N GLN A 137 -0.58 9.40 26.96
CA GLN A 137 0.19 8.35 26.28
C GLN A 137 1.11 8.86 25.15
N VAL A 138 0.93 10.10 24.70
CA VAL A 138 1.72 10.77 23.67
C VAL A 138 2.43 11.97 24.32
N SER A 139 3.75 11.91 24.39
CA SER A 139 4.57 13.01 24.89
C SER A 139 4.49 14.22 23.96
N ASP A 140 4.64 15.44 24.50
CA ASP A 140 4.70 16.65 23.69
C ASP A 140 5.84 16.66 22.67
N ALA A 141 6.93 15.95 22.97
CA ALA A 141 8.08 15.82 22.08
C ALA A 141 7.88 14.77 20.97
N GLU A 142 6.84 13.93 21.08
CA GLU A 142 6.57 12.85 20.12
C GLU A 142 6.25 13.44 18.74
N PRO A 143 7.03 13.09 17.70
CA PRO A 143 6.69 13.48 16.34
C PRO A 143 5.53 12.65 15.79
N GLY A 144 4.83 13.22 14.83
CA GLY A 144 3.79 12.52 14.09
C GLY A 144 3.49 13.21 12.79
N LEU A 145 2.65 12.55 12.00
CA LEU A 145 2.08 13.15 10.80
C LEU A 145 0.76 13.82 11.18
N ALA A 146 0.55 15.05 10.74
CA ALA A 146 -0.67 15.80 10.95
C ALA A 146 -1.27 16.19 9.61
N LEU A 147 -2.60 16.18 9.52
CA LEU A 147 -3.31 16.77 8.38
C LEU A 147 -4.66 17.31 8.80
N GLU A 148 -5.23 18.13 7.92
CA GLU A 148 -6.57 18.66 8.06
C GLU A 148 -7.36 18.44 6.76
N ILE A 149 -8.56 17.87 6.89
CA ILE A 149 -9.50 17.73 5.77
C ILE A 149 -10.86 18.25 6.23
N GLY A 150 -11.29 19.36 5.64
CA GLY A 150 -12.48 20.07 6.07
C GLY A 150 -12.28 20.62 7.49
N SER A 151 -13.16 20.25 8.42
CA SER A 151 -13.05 20.65 9.83
C SER A 151 -12.41 19.60 10.73
N VAL A 152 -11.88 18.51 10.17
CA VAL A 152 -11.29 17.40 10.92
C VAL A 152 -9.78 17.50 10.82
N SER A 153 -9.13 17.79 11.95
CA SER A 153 -7.68 17.74 12.10
C SER A 153 -7.28 16.42 12.77
N ARG A 154 -6.36 15.67 12.15
CA ARG A 154 -5.86 14.39 12.66
C ARG A 154 -4.37 14.40 12.91
N PHE A 155 -3.95 13.68 13.94
CA PHE A 155 -2.55 13.41 14.26
C PHE A 155 -2.31 11.90 14.35
N TYR A 156 -1.26 11.43 13.68
CA TYR A 156 -0.83 10.04 13.62
C TYR A 156 0.56 9.95 14.26
N PRO A 157 0.66 9.55 15.54
CA PRO A 157 1.94 9.48 16.25
C PRO A 157 2.89 8.48 15.58
N PHE A 158 4.17 8.84 15.43
CA PHE A 158 5.17 7.95 14.83
C PHE A 158 5.41 6.71 15.69
N GLN A 159 5.30 6.81 17.01
CA GLN A 159 5.28 5.65 17.90
C GLN A 159 4.18 4.60 17.61
N VAL A 160 3.14 4.95 16.83
CA VAL A 160 2.15 4.00 16.31
C VAL A 160 2.51 3.62 14.88
N LEU A 161 2.79 4.60 14.01
CA LEU A 161 3.07 4.35 12.59
C LEU A 161 4.30 3.47 12.35
N VAL A 162 5.32 3.54 13.21
CA VAL A 162 6.52 2.68 13.12
C VAL A 162 6.18 1.18 13.19
N TRP A 163 5.06 0.80 13.80
CA TRP A 163 4.62 -0.59 13.95
C TRP A 163 3.66 -1.08 12.86
N HIS A 164 3.18 -0.15 12.01
CA HIS A 164 2.06 -0.41 11.09
C HIS A 164 2.32 0.05 9.66
N GLU A 165 3.19 1.05 9.47
CA GLU A 165 3.61 1.69 8.21
C GLU A 165 2.48 2.32 7.37
N ILE A 166 1.25 1.80 7.43
CA ILE A 166 0.09 2.17 6.63
C ILE A 166 -1.15 2.26 7.51
N VAL A 167 -1.92 3.35 7.33
CA VAL A 167 -3.28 3.49 7.86
C VAL A 167 -4.22 3.78 6.69
N ASN A 168 -5.18 2.88 6.43
CA ASN A 168 -6.28 3.09 5.50
C ASN A 168 -7.41 3.80 6.26
N ASP A 169 -7.43 5.12 6.21
CA ASP A 169 -8.29 5.94 7.04
C ASP A 169 -9.45 6.55 6.26
N THR A 170 -10.49 7.04 6.95
CA THR A 170 -11.64 7.73 6.35
C THR A 170 -12.00 8.98 7.16
N ILE A 171 -11.99 10.13 6.48
CA ILE A 171 -12.42 11.43 7.03
C ILE A 171 -13.65 11.90 6.24
N GLY A 172 -14.78 12.12 6.91
CA GLY A 172 -15.99 12.62 6.24
C GLY A 172 -16.47 11.75 5.08
N GLY A 173 -16.28 10.43 5.16
CA GLY A 173 -16.61 9.48 4.09
C GLY A 173 -15.58 9.40 2.95
N ARG A 174 -14.51 10.21 2.98
CA ARG A 174 -13.41 10.16 2.03
C ARG A 174 -12.26 9.31 2.57
N ARG A 175 -11.98 8.18 1.92
CA ARG A 175 -10.80 7.35 2.25
C ARG A 175 -9.52 8.12 1.95
N ILE A 176 -8.55 8.05 2.84
CA ILE A 176 -7.18 8.55 2.65
C ILE A 176 -6.19 7.43 2.98
N LEU A 177 -4.97 7.55 2.47
CA LEU A 177 -3.89 6.61 2.75
C LEU A 177 -2.76 7.34 3.47
N VAL A 178 -2.55 7.01 4.73
CA VAL A 178 -1.44 7.55 5.54
C VAL A 178 -0.31 6.53 5.53
N THR A 179 0.89 6.96 5.18
CA THR A 179 2.06 6.09 5.05
C THR A 179 3.24 6.62 5.82
N TYR A 180 4.06 5.73 6.37
CA TYR A 180 5.29 6.05 7.06
C TYR A 180 6.34 4.97 6.80
N CYS A 181 7.49 5.35 6.27
CA CYS A 181 8.64 4.47 6.14
C CYS A 181 9.64 4.76 7.28
N PRO A 182 9.78 3.89 8.29
CA PRO A 182 10.62 4.15 9.45
C PRO A 182 12.12 4.19 9.10
N LEU A 183 12.55 3.45 8.07
CA LEU A 183 13.94 3.46 7.60
C LEU A 183 14.38 4.78 6.95
N CYS A 184 13.42 5.59 6.50
CA CYS A 184 13.69 6.84 5.77
C CYS A 184 13.09 8.07 6.47
N LEU A 185 12.38 7.88 7.59
CA LEU A 185 11.61 8.91 8.30
C LEU A 185 10.65 9.70 7.38
N SER A 186 10.11 9.05 6.34
CA SER A 186 9.24 9.67 5.36
C SER A 186 7.77 9.35 5.64
N GLY A 187 7.02 10.36 6.14
CA GLY A 187 5.57 10.32 6.26
C GLY A 187 4.89 11.02 5.08
N ILE A 188 3.96 10.35 4.39
CA ILE A 188 3.23 10.92 3.24
C ILE A 188 1.77 10.47 3.29
N VAL A 189 0.84 11.39 3.04
CA VAL A 189 -0.59 11.09 2.89
C VAL A 189 -0.99 11.18 1.42
N PHE A 190 -1.78 10.21 0.97
CA PHE A 190 -2.29 10.14 -0.40
C PHE A 190 -3.82 10.10 -0.47
N ASP A 191 -4.36 10.55 -1.59
CA ASP A 191 -5.68 10.22 -2.08
C ASP A 191 -5.60 8.87 -2.83
N PRO A 192 -6.11 7.75 -2.28
CA PRO A 192 -5.86 6.41 -2.80
C PRO A 192 -6.82 6.06 -3.95
N VAL A 193 -6.92 6.95 -4.94
CA VAL A 193 -7.71 6.74 -6.15
C VAL A 193 -6.84 6.09 -7.22
N VAL A 194 -7.25 4.90 -7.65
CA VAL A 194 -6.63 4.12 -8.72
C VAL A 194 -7.72 3.78 -9.73
N ASN A 195 -7.56 4.23 -10.97
CA ASN A 195 -8.54 4.13 -12.05
C ASN A 195 -9.96 4.57 -11.65
N GLY A 196 -10.05 5.70 -10.95
CA GLY A 196 -11.32 6.28 -10.51
C GLY A 196 -11.94 5.61 -9.28
N GLU A 197 -11.32 4.57 -8.72
CA GLU A 197 -11.81 3.88 -7.53
C GLU A 197 -10.91 4.09 -6.32
N ARG A 198 -11.51 4.25 -5.13
CA ARG A 198 -10.78 4.36 -3.86
C ARG A 198 -10.40 2.97 -3.36
N VAL A 199 -9.12 2.62 -3.43
CA VAL A 199 -8.61 1.30 -3.02
C VAL A 199 -7.98 1.32 -1.64
N GLU A 200 -7.68 0.14 -1.10
CA GLU A 200 -6.95 -0.06 0.16
C GLU A 200 -5.56 -0.60 -0.13
N PHE A 201 -4.61 -0.24 0.72
CA PHE A 201 -3.22 -0.64 0.59
C PHE A 201 -2.77 -1.51 1.76
N GLY A 202 -1.76 -2.36 1.53
CA GLY A 202 -1.08 -3.13 2.56
C GLY A 202 0.44 -3.05 2.41
N THR A 203 1.15 -3.64 3.36
CA THR A 203 2.62 -3.71 3.36
C THR A 203 3.05 -4.92 2.55
N SER A 204 3.97 -4.72 1.59
CA SER A 204 4.39 -5.83 0.71
C SER A 204 5.52 -6.68 1.32
N GLY A 205 6.17 -6.18 2.38
CA GLY A 205 7.42 -6.74 2.89
C GLY A 205 8.63 -6.49 1.98
N LYS A 206 8.47 -5.70 0.91
CA LYS A 206 9.54 -5.32 -0.03
C LYS A 206 10.04 -3.91 0.24
N LEU A 207 11.26 -3.65 -0.21
CA LEU A 207 11.92 -2.36 -0.20
C LEU A 207 12.48 -2.07 -1.60
N TRP A 208 12.49 -0.80 -1.98
CA TRP A 208 13.23 -0.29 -3.13
C TRP A 208 13.94 0.99 -2.71
N ASN A 209 15.25 1.09 -2.96
CA ASN A 209 16.09 2.18 -2.42
C ASN A 209 15.93 2.38 -0.90
N SER A 210 15.81 1.28 -0.15
CA SER A 210 15.56 1.25 1.31
C SER A 210 14.25 1.89 1.77
N ASN A 211 13.37 2.28 0.84
CA ASN A 211 12.04 2.82 1.13
C ASN A 211 10.96 1.75 1.02
N LEU A 212 9.91 1.90 1.83
CA LEU A 212 8.73 1.06 1.84
C LEU A 212 8.15 0.89 0.43
N VAL A 213 7.96 -0.36 0.02
CA VAL A 213 7.12 -0.72 -1.11
C VAL A 213 5.77 -1.21 -0.59
N MET A 214 4.71 -0.52 -0.95
CA MET A 214 3.33 -0.86 -0.61
C MET A 214 2.73 -1.77 -1.70
N TYR A 215 1.54 -2.30 -1.46
CA TYR A 215 0.74 -2.89 -2.53
C TYR A 215 -0.71 -2.44 -2.41
N ASP A 216 -1.42 -2.30 -3.54
CA ASP A 216 -2.87 -2.12 -3.52
C ASP A 216 -3.58 -3.48 -3.50
N ARG A 217 -4.60 -3.62 -2.66
CA ARG A 217 -5.29 -4.90 -2.46
C ARG A 217 -6.19 -5.31 -3.64
N LYS A 218 -6.44 -4.41 -4.59
CA LYS A 218 -7.33 -4.65 -5.71
C LYS A 218 -6.61 -5.35 -6.87
N THR A 219 -5.45 -4.86 -7.25
CA THR A 219 -4.66 -5.32 -8.40
C THR A 219 -3.39 -6.05 -7.99
N GLU A 220 -3.01 -5.97 -6.71
CA GLU A 220 -1.74 -6.48 -6.19
C GLU A 220 -0.52 -5.87 -6.90
N SER A 221 -0.65 -4.65 -7.45
CA SER A 221 0.49 -3.91 -7.96
C SER A 221 1.33 -3.39 -6.80
N LEU A 222 2.64 -3.28 -7.00
CA LEU A 222 3.59 -2.74 -6.00
C LEU A 222 3.81 -1.25 -6.24
N TRP A 223 3.82 -0.49 -5.15
CA TRP A 223 3.90 0.97 -5.18
C TRP A 223 5.07 1.49 -4.35
N SER A 224 5.85 2.39 -4.93
CA SER A 224 6.87 3.13 -4.19
C SER A 224 6.18 4.13 -3.28
N GLN A 225 6.44 4.07 -1.97
CA GLN A 225 5.88 5.03 -1.01
C GLN A 225 6.35 6.45 -1.29
N ILE A 226 7.66 6.65 -1.53
CA ILE A 226 8.21 7.99 -1.75
C ILE A 226 7.72 8.65 -3.05
N LEU A 227 7.55 7.87 -4.13
CA LEU A 227 7.06 8.38 -5.41
C LEU A 227 5.54 8.50 -5.45
N GLY A 228 4.82 7.74 -4.62
CA GLY A 228 3.38 7.54 -4.76
C GLY A 228 3.01 6.85 -6.07
N GLU A 229 3.92 6.10 -6.70
CA GLU A 229 3.75 5.51 -8.03
C GLU A 229 3.77 3.98 -7.98
N ALA A 230 2.91 3.31 -8.74
CA ALA A 230 3.01 1.88 -8.99
C ALA A 230 4.27 1.59 -9.83
N ILE A 231 5.18 0.81 -9.26
CA ILE A 231 6.47 0.48 -9.87
C ILE A 231 6.50 -0.92 -10.48
N VAL A 232 5.58 -1.81 -10.09
CA VAL A 232 5.45 -3.17 -10.65
C VAL A 232 3.98 -3.58 -10.69
N GLY A 233 3.57 -4.31 -11.73
CA GLY A 233 2.23 -4.89 -11.84
C GLY A 233 1.32 -4.18 -12.83
N GLU A 234 0.03 -4.48 -12.79
CA GLU A 234 -0.95 -3.97 -13.75
C GLU A 234 -0.96 -2.44 -13.79
N MET A 235 -0.81 -1.81 -12.63
CA MET A 235 -0.92 -0.35 -12.46
C MET A 235 0.39 0.40 -12.71
N THR A 236 1.48 -0.24 -13.17
CA THR A 236 2.80 0.41 -13.34
C THR A 236 2.71 1.77 -14.05
N GLY A 237 3.22 2.81 -13.39
CA GLY A 237 3.20 4.21 -13.84
C GLY A 237 2.02 5.03 -13.32
N THR A 238 1.01 4.40 -12.73
CA THR A 238 -0.09 5.11 -12.06
C THR A 238 0.45 5.81 -10.81
N GLN A 239 0.02 7.05 -10.57
CA GLN A 239 0.44 7.92 -9.49
C GLN A 239 -0.73 8.29 -8.58
N LEU A 240 -0.48 8.25 -7.27
CA LEU A 240 -1.39 8.73 -6.24
C LEU A 240 -1.21 10.23 -6.04
N LYS A 241 -2.32 10.93 -5.83
CA LYS A 241 -2.28 12.35 -5.49
C LYS A 241 -1.87 12.51 -4.02
N VAL A 242 -0.79 13.25 -3.77
CA VAL A 242 -0.38 13.64 -2.41
C VAL A 242 -1.42 14.60 -1.80
N LEU A 243 -1.77 14.36 -0.55
CA LEU A 243 -2.58 15.25 0.27
C LEU A 243 -1.67 16.07 1.20
N PRO A 244 -1.93 17.37 1.41
CA PRO A 244 -1.15 18.18 2.34
C PRO A 244 -1.14 17.59 3.75
N SER A 245 0.06 17.47 4.32
CA SER A 245 0.30 16.97 5.67
C SER A 245 1.63 17.48 6.20
N ASP A 246 1.76 17.64 7.50
CA ASP A 246 2.96 18.13 8.17
C ASP A 246 3.54 17.06 9.10
N GLN A 247 4.86 16.96 9.14
CA GLN A 247 5.55 16.27 10.24
C GLN A 247 5.79 17.27 11.36
N ILE A 248 5.13 17.07 12.50
CA ILE A 248 5.12 18.03 13.60
C ILE A 248 5.11 17.31 14.95
N ARG A 249 5.61 17.98 16.00
CA ARG A 249 5.53 17.47 17.37
C ARG A 249 4.10 17.57 17.88
N PHE A 250 3.66 16.55 18.62
CA PHE A 250 2.31 16.50 19.21
C PHE A 250 2.01 17.74 20.06
N GLY A 251 2.97 18.18 20.87
CA GLY A 251 2.82 19.34 21.73
C GLY A 251 2.62 20.66 20.98
N ASP A 252 3.21 20.80 19.79
CA ASP A 252 3.04 21.98 18.95
C ASP A 252 1.73 21.92 18.16
N TRP A 253 1.40 20.76 17.62
CA TRP A 253 0.13 20.54 16.92
C TRP A 253 -1.08 20.77 17.85
N ARG A 254 -1.09 20.19 19.06
CA ARG A 254 -2.24 20.26 19.96
C ARG A 254 -2.56 21.66 20.47
N LYS A 255 -1.61 22.61 20.44
CA LYS A 255 -1.85 24.03 20.76
C LYS A 255 -2.80 24.69 19.76
N PHE A 256 -2.71 24.30 18.50
CA PHE A 256 -3.53 24.86 17.41
C PHE A 256 -4.77 24.00 17.11
N HIS A 257 -4.77 22.72 17.51
CA HIS A 257 -5.86 21.77 17.26
C HIS A 257 -6.40 21.13 18.56
N PRO A 258 -6.94 21.91 19.53
CA PRO A 258 -7.40 21.36 20.81
C PRO A 258 -8.60 20.40 20.68
N SER A 259 -9.39 20.54 19.61
CA SER A 259 -10.49 19.63 19.26
C SER A 259 -10.07 18.53 18.27
N GLY A 260 -8.77 18.38 18.01
CA GLY A 260 -8.24 17.40 17.07
C GLY A 260 -8.40 15.95 17.54
N GLU A 261 -8.21 15.05 16.59
CA GLU A 261 -8.30 13.61 16.80
C GLU A 261 -6.90 12.99 16.70
N VAL A 262 -6.54 12.12 17.64
CA VAL A 262 -5.24 11.43 17.65
C VAL A 262 -5.46 9.94 17.41
N LEU A 263 -4.68 9.33 16.51
CA LEU A 263 -4.73 7.89 16.29
C LEU A 263 -4.42 7.16 17.59
N SER A 264 -5.35 6.30 18.01
CA SER A 264 -5.21 5.53 19.25
C SER A 264 -4.28 4.32 19.08
N ARG A 265 -3.84 3.77 20.22
CA ARG A 265 -3.12 2.50 20.29
C ARG A 265 -4.04 1.26 20.17
N ASP A 266 -5.36 1.44 20.08
CA ASP A 266 -6.34 0.37 19.87
C ASP A 266 -6.46 0.07 18.36
N THR A 267 -5.45 -0.64 17.85
CA THR A 267 -5.28 -0.94 16.42
C THR A 267 -5.76 -2.33 16.04
N GLY A 268 -6.10 -3.18 17.02
CA GLY A 268 -6.33 -4.61 16.83
C GLY A 268 -5.06 -5.48 16.83
N ALA A 269 -3.87 -4.89 16.99
CA ALA A 269 -2.60 -5.60 17.16
C ALA A 269 -1.99 -5.34 18.54
N THR A 270 -1.34 -6.37 19.11
CA THR A 270 -0.51 -6.20 20.32
C THR A 270 0.90 -5.78 19.90
N ARG A 271 1.28 -4.55 20.26
CA ARG A 271 2.58 -3.93 19.95
C ARG A 271 3.11 -3.15 21.15
N PHE A 272 4.42 -2.95 21.20
CA PHE A 272 5.09 -2.13 22.22
C PHE A 272 5.14 -0.67 21.77
N TYR A 273 3.97 -0.05 21.62
CA TYR A 273 3.89 1.36 21.22
C TYR A 273 4.69 2.26 22.17
N GLY A 274 5.46 3.18 21.60
CA GLY A 274 6.42 4.02 22.32
C GLY A 274 7.83 3.45 22.39
N GLN A 275 8.06 2.24 21.87
CA GLN A 275 9.38 1.69 21.58
C GLN A 275 9.56 1.61 20.07
N ASP A 276 10.76 1.91 19.59
CA ASP A 276 11.12 1.79 18.19
C ASP A 276 11.65 0.37 17.90
N PRO A 277 10.97 -0.44 17.06
CA PRO A 277 11.44 -1.77 16.69
C PRO A 277 12.67 -1.76 15.77
N TYR A 278 13.09 -0.61 15.25
CA TYR A 278 14.23 -0.46 14.34
C TYR A 278 15.52 0.01 15.04
N GLY A 279 15.46 0.40 16.32
CA GLY A 279 16.62 0.75 17.16
C GLY A 279 16.47 2.07 17.93
N ASP A 280 17.40 2.30 18.87
CA ASP A 280 17.53 3.54 19.65
C ASP A 280 18.54 4.52 19.03
#